data_AF-A0ABD1Z4S5-F1
#
_entry.id   AF-A0ABD1Z4S5-F1
#
_cell.length_a   1.000
_cell.length_b   1.000
_cell.length_c   1.000
_cell.angle_alpha   90.00
_cell.angle_beta   90.00
_cell.angle_gamma   90.00
#
_symmetry.space_group_name_H-M   'P 1'
#
loop_
_entity.id
_entity.type
_entity.pdbx_description
1 polymer ?
#
loop_
_entity_poly.entity_id
_entity_poly.type
_entity_poly.pdbx_seq_one_letter_code
_entity_poly.pdbx_strand_id
1 'polypeptide(L)'
;MKLGAPPQIPAYPEEMNFREDQFRVLDTPRQIDETPAEQAIRAKDIIHWTRPGTNQSVEVNVGTQDRPKIVRIGATLSPQKKQQYVNLLHEFEDVLAVDYRDMKGIPPEIAEHRIDLLSNTRPIRSQRYRLNPTTPNG
;
A
#
# COMPACT_ATOMS: atom_id res chain seq x y z
N MET A 1 17.69 25.48 43.16
CA MET A 1 17.78 24.86 41.83
C MET A 1 17.69 25.97 40.79
N LYS A 2 18.77 26.26 40.04
CA LYS A 2 18.75 27.27 38.97
C LYS A 2 18.51 26.58 37.62
N LEU A 3 17.49 26.99 36.88
CA LEU A 3 17.29 26.63 35.47
C LEU A 3 18.40 27.28 34.64
N GLY A 4 19.20 26.46 33.95
CA GLY A 4 20.20 26.93 32.99
C GLY A 4 19.53 27.48 31.73
N ALA A 5 20.11 28.53 31.14
CA ALA A 5 19.60 29.12 29.90
C ALA A 5 19.61 28.11 28.74
N PRO A 6 18.61 28.16 27.84
CA PRO A 6 18.58 27.27 26.68
C PRO A 6 19.81 27.49 25.79
N PRO A 7 20.39 26.42 25.20
CA PRO A 7 21.53 26.55 24.32
C PRO A 7 21.15 27.37 23.08
N GLN A 8 21.95 28.40 22.79
CA GLN A 8 21.80 29.18 21.56
C GLN A 8 22.21 28.31 20.37
N ILE A 9 21.30 28.15 19.41
CA ILE A 9 21.59 27.48 18.13
C ILE A 9 22.57 28.39 17.37
N PRO A 10 23.74 27.88 16.92
CA PRO A 10 24.63 28.70 16.10
C PRO A 10 23.89 29.10 14.82
N ALA A 11 23.99 30.39 14.45
CA ALA A 11 23.46 30.86 13.18
C ALA A 11 24.05 30.01 12.06
N TYR A 12 23.19 29.51 11.17
CA TYR A 12 23.62 28.84 9.95
C TYR A 12 24.53 29.79 9.17
N PRO A 13 25.66 29.32 8.60
CA PRO A 13 26.49 30.18 7.78
C PRO A 13 25.64 30.72 6.61
N GLU A 14 25.64 32.04 6.43
CA GLU A 14 24.79 32.74 5.47
C GLU A 14 25.09 32.37 4.01
N GLU A 15 26.21 31.70 3.72
CA GLU A 15 26.55 31.26 2.38
C GLU A 15 26.99 29.79 2.37
N MET A 16 26.05 28.89 2.10
CA MET A 16 26.40 27.68 1.37
C MET A 16 26.55 28.05 -0.09
N ASN A 17 27.79 28.09 -0.59
CA ASN A 17 28.10 28.26 -2.01
C ASN A 17 27.64 27.02 -2.79
N PHE A 18 26.33 26.93 -3.02
CA PHE A 18 25.75 26.05 -4.03
C PHE A 18 26.12 26.62 -5.39
N ARG A 19 26.92 25.89 -6.15
CA ARG A 19 27.19 26.19 -7.55
C ARG A 19 25.88 26.03 -8.34
N GLU A 20 25.19 27.16 -8.56
CA GLU A 20 23.90 27.24 -9.27
C GLU A 20 23.97 26.70 -10.70
N ASP A 21 25.17 26.63 -11.27
CA ASP A 21 25.48 26.08 -12.59
C ASP A 21 25.39 24.54 -12.66
N GLN A 22 25.29 23.83 -11.54
CA GLN A 22 25.14 22.36 -11.52
C GLN A 22 23.69 21.88 -11.68
N PHE A 23 22.70 22.74 -11.45
CA PHE A 23 21.29 22.37 -11.56
C PHE A 23 20.61 23.28 -12.57
N ARG A 24 20.72 22.92 -13.85
CA ARG A 24 19.92 23.55 -14.88
C ARG A 24 18.46 23.13 -14.66
N VAL A 25 17.70 23.96 -13.95
CA VAL A 25 16.24 23.88 -13.93
C VAL A 25 15.81 24.18 -15.37
N LEU A 26 15.46 23.14 -16.13
CA LEU A 26 14.80 23.35 -17.41
C LEU A 26 13.41 23.89 -17.08
N ASP A 27 13.16 25.17 -17.36
CA ASP A 27 11.84 25.82 -17.29
C ASP A 27 10.83 25.23 -18.30
N THR A 28 11.11 24.05 -18.85
CA THR A 28 10.12 23.30 -19.60
C THR A 28 9.05 22.82 -18.64
N PRO A 29 7.78 23.18 -18.84
CA PRO A 29 6.69 22.56 -18.11
C PRO A 29 6.83 21.05 -18.29
N ARG A 30 6.85 20.30 -17.18
CA ARG A 30 6.83 18.84 -17.22
C ARG A 30 5.58 18.44 -17.99
N GLN A 31 5.74 17.99 -19.24
CA GLN A 31 4.70 17.22 -19.88
C GLN A 31 4.62 15.92 -19.07
N ILE A 32 3.58 15.85 -18.23
CA ILE A 32 3.20 14.59 -17.61
C ILE A 32 2.65 13.79 -18.79
N ASP A 33 3.48 12.90 -19.34
CA ASP A 33 2.96 11.86 -20.21
C ASP A 33 1.87 11.17 -19.39
N GLU A 34 0.63 11.19 -19.89
CA GLU A 34 -0.49 10.53 -19.25
C GLU A 34 -0.02 9.16 -18.81
N THR A 35 -0.02 8.93 -17.50
CA THR A 35 0.60 7.71 -16.99
C THR A 35 -0.17 6.51 -17.56
N PRO A 36 0.49 5.36 -17.79
CA PRO A 36 -0.22 4.14 -18.20
C PRO A 36 -1.39 3.81 -17.26
N ALA A 37 -1.31 4.23 -16.00
CA ALA A 37 -2.38 4.12 -15.00
C ALA A 37 -3.58 5.01 -15.32
N GLU A 38 -3.39 6.29 -15.66
CA GLU A 38 -4.48 7.20 -16.02
C GLU A 38 -5.17 6.81 -17.33
N GLN A 39 -4.40 6.34 -18.31
CA GLN A 39 -4.94 5.78 -19.55
C GLN A 39 -5.75 4.51 -19.27
N ALA A 40 -5.27 3.63 -18.38
CA ALA A 40 -5.98 2.42 -17.96
C ALA A 40 -7.24 2.70 -17.11
N ILE A 41 -7.29 3.83 -16.38
CA ILE A 41 -8.49 4.28 -15.65
C ILE A 41 -9.55 4.82 -16.62
N ARG A 42 -9.13 5.55 -17.67
CA ARG A 42 -10.01 6.25 -18.62
C ARG A 42 -10.50 5.35 -19.76
N ALA A 43 -9.63 4.50 -20.30
CA ALA A 43 -10.07 3.28 -20.96
C ALA A 43 -10.82 2.48 -19.89
N LYS A 44 -12.01 1.96 -20.18
CA LYS A 44 -12.86 1.28 -19.19
C LYS A 44 -12.30 -0.08 -18.74
N ASP A 45 -10.98 -0.22 -18.68
CA ASP A 45 -10.27 -1.47 -18.42
C ASP A 45 -10.09 -1.72 -16.92
N ILE A 46 -10.39 -0.78 -16.03
CA ILE A 46 -10.53 -1.12 -14.60
C ILE A 46 -11.93 -1.68 -14.30
N ILE A 47 -12.94 -1.31 -15.10
CA ILE A 47 -14.35 -1.68 -14.87
C ILE A 47 -14.59 -3.17 -15.20
N HIS A 48 -13.71 -3.87 -15.93
CA HIS A 48 -13.89 -5.32 -16.13
C HIS A 48 -13.51 -6.18 -14.90
N TRP A 49 -12.82 -5.61 -13.90
CA TRP A 49 -12.63 -6.24 -12.58
C TRP A 49 -13.82 -6.02 -11.64
N THR A 50 -14.93 -5.46 -12.13
CA THR A 50 -16.16 -5.30 -11.34
C THR A 50 -16.57 -6.67 -10.81
N ARG A 51 -16.84 -6.74 -9.50
CA ARG A 51 -17.44 -7.91 -8.84
C ARG A 51 -18.47 -8.52 -9.79
N PRO A 52 -18.35 -9.78 -10.22
CA PRO A 52 -19.40 -10.40 -11.02
C PRO A 52 -20.71 -10.16 -10.28
N GLY A 53 -21.71 -9.61 -10.98
CA GLY A 53 -23.02 -9.33 -10.41
C GLY A 53 -23.50 -10.54 -9.64
N THR A 54 -24.24 -10.32 -8.56
CA THR A 54 -24.50 -11.34 -7.52
C THR A 54 -25.00 -12.69 -8.05
N ASN A 55 -25.62 -12.68 -9.23
CA ASN A 55 -26.19 -13.81 -9.96
C ASN A 55 -25.18 -14.69 -10.72
N GLN A 56 -23.90 -14.30 -10.81
CA GLN A 56 -22.86 -15.02 -11.57
C GLN A 56 -21.91 -15.83 -10.68
N SER A 57 -22.13 -15.90 -9.37
CA SER A 57 -21.30 -16.68 -8.45
C SER A 57 -22.10 -17.26 -7.29
N VAL A 58 -21.61 -18.37 -6.75
CA VAL A 58 -22.15 -19.08 -5.58
C VAL A 58 -21.17 -18.90 -4.42
N GLU A 59 -21.71 -18.65 -3.24
CA GLU A 59 -20.94 -18.57 -2.00
C GLU A 59 -20.60 -19.98 -1.49
N VAL A 60 -19.37 -20.14 -1.03
CA VAL A 60 -18.86 -21.35 -0.41
C VAL A 60 -18.18 -20.95 0.89
N ASN A 61 -18.52 -21.62 1.98
CA ASN A 61 -17.75 -21.50 3.23
C ASN A 61 -16.57 -22.46 3.17
N VAL A 62 -15.36 -21.93 3.14
CA VAL A 62 -14.12 -22.72 3.18
C VAL A 62 -13.56 -22.88 4.59
N GLY A 63 -14.12 -22.15 5.56
CA GLY A 63 -13.74 -22.23 6.97
C GLY A 63 -14.64 -23.13 7.80
N THR A 64 -14.54 -22.99 9.12
CA THR A 64 -15.33 -23.78 10.09
C THR A 64 -16.70 -23.14 10.33
N GLN A 65 -17.59 -23.84 11.06
CA GLN A 65 -18.88 -23.28 11.47
C GLN A 65 -18.71 -22.10 12.44
N ASP A 66 -17.72 -22.16 13.33
CA ASP A 66 -17.45 -21.10 14.32
C ASP A 66 -16.69 -19.90 13.73
N ARG A 67 -15.92 -20.13 12.66
CA ARG A 67 -15.16 -19.11 11.93
C ARG A 67 -15.37 -19.28 10.42
N PRO A 68 -16.53 -18.84 9.90
CA PRO A 68 -16.83 -18.98 8.48
C PRO A 68 -15.91 -18.10 7.64
N LYS A 69 -15.38 -18.68 6.56
CA LYS A 69 -14.61 -17.96 5.53
C LYS A 69 -15.36 -18.06 4.21
N ILE A 70 -16.09 -17.02 3.85
CA ILE A 70 -16.95 -17.02 2.67
C ILE A 70 -16.15 -16.59 1.43
N VAL A 71 -16.11 -17.45 0.42
CA VAL A 71 -15.53 -17.18 -0.90
C VAL A 71 -16.59 -17.35 -1.98
N ARG A 72 -16.42 -16.66 -3.11
CA ARG A 72 -17.36 -16.71 -4.23
C ARG A 72 -16.74 -17.43 -5.42
N ILE A 73 -17.43 -18.46 -5.91
CA ILE A 73 -17.01 -19.26 -7.06
C ILE A 73 -17.98 -19.00 -8.21
N GLY A 74 -17.48 -18.90 -9.44
CA GLY A 74 -18.32 -18.67 -10.63
C GLY A 74 -19.44 -19.70 -10.76
N ALA A 75 -20.69 -19.23 -10.89
CA ALA A 75 -21.88 -20.09 -10.99
C ALA A 75 -21.95 -20.83 -12.32
N THR A 76 -21.24 -20.34 -13.35
CA THR A 76 -21.18 -20.92 -14.70
C THR A 76 -20.20 -22.08 -14.83
N LEU A 77 -19.45 -22.42 -13.77
CA LEU A 77 -18.48 -23.51 -13.80
C LEU A 77 -19.16 -24.88 -13.84
N SER A 78 -18.53 -25.83 -14.52
CA SER A 78 -18.98 -27.22 -14.49
C SER A 78 -18.90 -27.79 -13.06
N PRO A 79 -19.76 -28.75 -12.68
CA PRO A 79 -19.75 -29.33 -11.34
C PRO A 79 -18.39 -29.91 -10.93
N GLN A 80 -17.70 -30.55 -11.89
CA GLN A 80 -16.36 -31.10 -11.68
C GLN A 80 -15.33 -30.01 -11.34
N LYS A 81 -15.28 -28.93 -12.12
CA LYS A 81 -14.36 -27.81 -11.87
C LYS A 81 -14.69 -27.09 -10.57
N LYS A 82 -15.99 -26.92 -10.28
CA LYS A 82 -16.45 -26.34 -9.02
C LYS A 82 -15.91 -27.14 -7.84
N GLN A 83 -16.04 -28.46 -7.85
CA GLN A 83 -15.51 -29.31 -6.78
C GLN A 83 -13.99 -29.24 -6.66
N GLN A 84 -13.27 -29.23 -7.79
CA GLN A 84 -11.81 -29.07 -7.80
C GLN A 84 -11.39 -27.76 -7.11
N TYR A 85 -12.05 -26.65 -7.42
CA TYR A 85 -11.75 -25.37 -6.77
C TYR A 85 -12.15 -25.35 -5.30
N VAL A 86 -13.29 -25.94 -4.92
CA VAL A 86 -13.68 -26.03 -3.51
C VAL A 86 -12.62 -26.81 -2.72
N ASN A 87 -12.17 -27.94 -3.23
CA ASN A 87 -11.12 -28.73 -2.58
C ASN A 87 -9.80 -27.95 -2.47
N LEU A 88 -9.40 -27.25 -3.54
CA LEU A 88 -8.20 -26.41 -3.53
C LEU A 88 -8.31 -25.28 -2.50
N LEU A 89 -9.46 -24.62 -2.39
CA LEU A 89 -9.64 -23.52 -1.45
C LEU A 89 -9.68 -23.99 0.00
N HIS A 90 -10.10 -25.24 0.26
CA HIS A 90 -9.96 -25.86 1.57
C HIS A 90 -8.52 -26.25 1.89
N GLU A 91 -7.73 -26.68 0.90
CA GLU A 91 -6.31 -27.01 1.09
C GLU A 91 -5.49 -25.78 1.50
N PHE A 92 -5.83 -24.61 0.96
CA PHE A 92 -5.15 -23.33 1.22
C PHE A 92 -5.98 -22.38 2.11
N GLU A 93 -6.80 -22.92 3.03
CA GLU A 93 -7.66 -22.11 3.90
C GLU A 93 -6.84 -21.10 4.76
N ASP A 94 -5.63 -21.47 5.15
CA ASP A 94 -4.71 -20.70 6.00
C ASP A 94 -4.09 -19.49 5.30
N VAL A 95 -3.95 -19.53 3.98
CA VAL A 95 -3.44 -18.42 3.15
C VAL A 95 -4.51 -17.35 2.90
N LEU A 96 -5.79 -17.71 3.03
CA LEU A 96 -6.90 -16.78 2.81
C LEU A 96 -7.13 -15.90 4.05
N ALA A 97 -6.94 -14.59 3.88
CA ALA A 97 -7.26 -13.59 4.88
C ALA A 97 -8.67 -13.02 4.68
N VAL A 98 -9.58 -13.36 5.58
CA VAL A 98 -10.96 -12.81 5.58
C VAL A 98 -11.01 -11.53 6.40
N ASP A 99 -10.35 -11.53 7.56
CA ASP A 99 -10.13 -10.35 8.38
C ASP A 99 -8.68 -9.87 8.24
N TYR A 100 -8.44 -8.59 8.50
CA TYR A 100 -7.09 -8.04 8.62
C TYR A 100 -6.21 -8.83 9.61
N ARG A 101 -6.81 -9.36 10.68
CA ARG A 101 -6.13 -10.20 11.67
C ARG A 101 -5.59 -11.52 11.11
N ASP A 102 -6.14 -11.99 9.99
CA ASP A 102 -5.70 -13.21 9.33
C ASP A 102 -4.47 -12.97 8.43
N MET A 103 -4.17 -11.72 8.06
CA MET A 103 -2.94 -11.36 7.36
C MET A 103 -1.76 -11.38 8.32
N LYS A 104 -1.28 -12.58 8.62
CA LYS A 104 0.04 -12.74 9.24
C LYS A 104 1.07 -12.29 8.19
N GLY A 105 1.63 -11.10 8.38
CA GLY A 105 2.71 -10.61 7.55
C GLY A 105 3.90 -11.57 7.53
N ILE A 106 4.86 -11.31 6.66
CA ILE A 106 6.08 -12.12 6.60
C ILE A 106 6.77 -12.06 7.95
N PRO A 107 7.00 -13.20 8.63
CA PRO A 107 7.67 -13.18 9.92
C PRO A 107 9.10 -12.64 9.75
N PRO A 108 9.59 -11.85 10.72
CA PRO A 108 10.90 -11.22 10.63
C PRO A 108 12.05 -12.24 10.54
N GLU A 109 11.82 -13.48 10.99
CA GLU A 109 12.75 -14.61 10.82
C GLU A 109 12.98 -15.00 9.34
N ILE A 110 11.97 -14.78 8.48
CA ILE A 110 12.03 -15.11 7.04
C ILE A 110 12.58 -13.93 6.25
N ALA A 111 12.15 -12.71 6.56
CA ALA A 111 12.65 -11.51 5.91
C ALA A 111 12.59 -10.30 6.84
N GLU A 112 13.75 -9.67 7.04
CA GLU A 112 13.88 -8.36 7.68
C GLU A 112 14.51 -7.41 6.67
N HIS A 113 13.92 -6.23 6.47
CA HIS A 113 14.57 -5.16 5.72
C HIS A 113 15.30 -4.24 6.69
N ARG A 114 16.63 -4.15 6.55
CA ARG A 114 17.46 -3.20 7.27
C ARG A 114 17.81 -2.02 6.37
N ILE A 115 17.57 -0.82 6.88
CA ILE A 115 18.03 0.42 6.27
C ILE A 115 19.29 0.81 7.03
N ASP A 116 20.45 0.57 6.43
CA ASP A 116 21.72 0.95 7.04
C ASP A 116 21.85 2.47 7.06
N LEU A 117 22.10 3.01 8.26
CA LEU A 117 22.32 4.42 8.48
C LEU A 117 23.81 4.70 8.68
N LEU A 118 24.28 5.87 8.23
CA LEU A 118 25.63 6.33 8.57
C LEU A 118 25.74 6.50 10.09
N SER A 119 26.88 6.13 10.67
CA SER A 119 27.13 6.07 12.12
C SER A 119 26.83 7.37 12.89
N ASN A 120 26.89 8.52 12.22
CA ASN A 120 26.69 9.84 12.81
C ASN A 120 25.35 10.50 12.43
N THR A 121 24.40 9.75 11.86
CA THR A 121 23.09 10.29 11.50
C THR A 121 22.20 10.45 12.72
N ARG A 122 21.55 11.62 12.82
CA ARG A 122 20.59 11.92 13.88
C ARG A 122 19.18 11.82 13.31
N PRO A 123 18.22 11.22 14.04
CA PRO A 123 16.84 11.17 13.58
C PRO A 123 16.25 12.58 13.51
N ILE A 124 15.63 12.91 12.36
CA ILE A 124 14.95 14.18 12.15
C ILE A 124 13.45 13.98 12.32
N ARG A 125 12.83 14.72 13.24
CA ARG A 125 11.38 14.76 13.37
C ARG A 125 10.81 15.81 12.42
N SER A 126 10.21 15.37 11.31
CA SER A 126 9.51 16.27 10.39
C SER A 126 8.13 16.67 10.94
N GLN A 127 7.72 17.92 10.73
CA GLN A 127 6.38 18.39 11.06
C GLN A 127 5.38 17.80 10.06
N ARG A 128 4.28 17.25 10.57
CA ARG A 128 3.20 16.75 9.70
C ARG A 128 2.55 17.92 8.97
N TYR A 129 2.51 17.86 7.64
CA TYR A 129 1.71 18.78 6.85
C TYR A 129 0.22 18.48 7.07
N ARG A 130 -0.62 19.52 7.06
CA ARG A 130 -2.07 19.34 7.04
C ARG A 130 -2.45 18.76 5.68
N LEU A 131 -3.08 17.58 5.69
CA LEU A 131 -3.71 17.05 4.49
C LEU A 131 -4.88 17.95 4.08
N ASN A 132 -5.11 18.08 2.77
CA ASN A 132 -6.18 18.90 2.25
C ASN A 132 -7.54 18.32 2.69
N PRO A 133 -8.43 19.10 3.34
CA PRO A 133 -9.72 18.61 3.81
C PRO A 133 -10.67 18.10 2.71
N THR A 134 -10.40 18.37 1.43
CA THR A 134 -11.22 17.85 0.31
C THR A 134 -10.86 16.42 -0.12
N THR A 135 -9.89 15.74 0.51
CA THR A 135 -9.70 14.30 0.24
C THR A 135 -10.91 13.53 0.79
N PRO A 136 -11.73 12.88 -0.07
CA PRO A 136 -12.84 12.08 0.42
C PRO A 136 -12.29 10.91 1.24
N ASN A 137 -12.76 10.77 2.48
CA ASN A 137 -12.50 9.56 3.26
C ASN A 137 -13.19 8.40 2.51
N GLY A 138 -12.38 7.47 2.00
CA GLY A 138 -12.85 6.22 1.40
C GLY A 138 -13.43 5.25 2.43
#